data_AF-A0A4S1G061-F1
#
_entry.id   AF-A0A4S1G061-F1
#
_cell.length_a   1.000
_cell.length_b   1.000
_cell.length_c   1.000
_cell.angle_alpha   90.00
_cell.angle_beta   90.00
_cell.angle_gamma   90.00
#
_symmetry.space_group_name_H-M   'P 1'
#
loop_
_entity.id
_entity.type
_entity.pdbx_description
1 polymer ?
#
loop_
_entity_poly.entity_id
_entity_poly.type
_entity_poly.pdbx_seq_one_letter_code
_entity_poly.pdbx_strand_id
1 'polypeptide(L)'
;EDDRAADGTPLHEAIVIKARETGMAGATVLRGPLGFGRSSVLHTAKILRLSQDLPIVVEIVDAPEKIDALIPQIKALTSSCLITREKVEVIRYGDGD
;
A
#
# COMPACT_ATOMS: atom_id res chain seq x y z
N GLU A 1 10.51 -7.65 6.68
CA GLU A 1 9.63 -6.97 5.73
C GLU A 1 10.09 -7.49 4.39
N ASP A 2 9.44 -8.59 4.02
CA ASP A 2 9.94 -9.50 2.99
C ASP A 2 9.45 -9.09 1.60
N ASP A 3 8.45 -8.20 1.56
CA ASP A 3 7.96 -7.57 0.34
C ASP A 3 8.87 -6.42 -0.08
N ARG A 4 9.70 -6.69 -1.10
CA ARG A 4 10.60 -5.70 -1.71
C ARG A 4 10.31 -5.56 -3.20
N ALA A 5 10.47 -4.35 -3.72
CA ALA A 5 10.55 -4.11 -5.15
C ALA A 5 11.85 -4.71 -5.73
N ALA A 6 11.94 -4.78 -7.06
CA ALA A 6 13.06 -5.42 -7.76
C ALA A 6 14.44 -4.79 -7.45
N ASP A 7 14.47 -3.53 -7.04
CA ASP A 7 15.67 -2.79 -6.65
C ASP A 7 16.04 -2.96 -5.15
N GLY A 8 15.26 -3.74 -4.41
CA GLY A 8 15.46 -3.98 -2.98
C GLY A 8 14.80 -2.96 -2.06
N THR A 9 14.13 -1.93 -2.59
CA THR A 9 13.35 -0.97 -1.80
C THR A 9 12.15 -1.68 -1.15
N PRO A 10 11.78 -1.39 0.11
CA PRO A 10 10.53 -1.90 0.69
C PRO A 10 9.35 -1.57 -0.21
N LEU A 11 8.50 -2.57 -0.50
CA LEU A 11 7.45 -2.42 -1.52
C LEU A 11 6.50 -1.25 -1.21
N HIS A 12 6.11 -1.08 0.06
CA HIS A 12 5.22 0.00 0.46
C HIS A 12 5.84 1.39 0.23
N GLU A 13 7.15 1.55 0.45
CA GLU A 13 7.88 2.78 0.12
C GLU A 13 7.92 3.00 -1.39
N ALA A 14 8.22 1.96 -2.17
CA ALA A 14 8.23 2.03 -3.63
C ALA A 14 6.86 2.45 -4.20
N ILE A 15 5.76 1.97 -3.61
CA ILE A 15 4.39 2.38 -3.98
C ILE A 15 4.16 3.86 -3.67
N VAL A 16 4.52 4.34 -2.48
CA VAL A 16 4.35 5.75 -2.08
C VAL A 16 5.20 6.67 -2.96
N ILE A 17 6.45 6.29 -3.26
CA ILE A 17 7.33 7.03 -4.16
C ILE A 17 6.68 7.11 -5.55
N LYS A 18 6.19 5.99 -6.09
CA LYS A 18 5.51 5.96 -7.39
C LYS A 18 4.26 6.84 -7.41
N ALA A 19 3.44 6.79 -6.37
CA ALA A 19 2.26 7.65 -6.23
C ALA A 19 2.63 9.14 -6.21
N ARG A 20 3.71 9.51 -5.51
CA ARG A 20 4.22 10.88 -5.48
C ARG A 20 4.76 11.33 -6.85
N GLU A 21 5.55 10.50 -7.51
CA GLU A 21 6.10 10.78 -8.85
C GLU A 21 5.02 11.00 -9.91
N THR A 22 3.88 10.31 -9.77
CA THR A 22 2.74 10.39 -10.68
C THR A 22 1.75 11.49 -10.33
N GLY A 23 2.02 12.29 -9.30
CA GLY A 23 1.17 13.43 -8.91
C GLY A 23 -0.17 13.01 -8.32
N MET A 24 -0.20 11.90 -7.59
CA MET A 24 -1.36 11.53 -6.78
C MET A 24 -1.59 12.56 -5.67
N ALA A 25 -2.86 12.78 -5.33
CA ALA A 25 -3.31 13.65 -4.26
C ALA A 25 -2.62 13.36 -2.91
N GLY A 26 -2.54 12.08 -2.55
CA GLY A 26 -1.82 11.63 -1.36
C GLY A 26 -1.83 10.12 -1.23
N ALA A 27 -1.03 9.61 -0.29
CA ALA A 27 -0.96 8.20 0.06
C ALA A 27 -0.73 8.07 1.57
N THR A 28 -1.41 7.12 2.21
CA THR A 28 -1.25 6.81 3.62
C THR A 28 -0.80 5.37 3.78
N VAL A 29 0.20 5.13 4.63
CA VAL A 29 0.67 3.77 4.96
C VAL A 29 0.17 3.40 6.35
N LEU A 30 -0.55 2.29 6.43
CA LEU A 30 -1.08 1.71 7.66
C LEU A 30 -0.35 0.40 7.96
N ARG A 31 0.03 0.20 9.23
CA ARG A 31 0.66 -1.04 9.70
C ARG A 31 -0.28 -1.73 10.70
N GLY A 32 -0.82 -2.88 10.33
CA GLY A 32 -1.70 -3.65 11.19
C GLY A 32 -0.92 -4.47 12.24
N PRO A 33 -1.49 -4.72 13.43
CA PRO A 33 -0.83 -5.54 14.46
C PRO A 33 -0.91 -7.05 14.18
N LEU A 34 -1.77 -7.47 13.25
CA LEU A 34 -2.04 -8.86 12.89
C LEU A 34 -2.72 -8.92 11.51
N GLY A 35 -2.41 -9.93 10.71
CA GLY A 35 -3.11 -10.20 9.45
C GLY A 35 -2.85 -11.61 8.91
N PHE A 36 -3.67 -12.05 7.97
CA PHE A 36 -3.48 -13.29 7.21
C PHE A 36 -3.90 -13.08 5.76
N GLY A 37 -3.33 -13.85 4.83
CA GLY A 37 -3.57 -13.71 3.39
C GLY A 37 -3.56 -15.04 2.63
N ARG A 38 -3.51 -14.97 1.30
CA ARG A 38 -3.59 -16.13 0.39
C ARG A 38 -2.54 -17.22 0.64
N SER A 39 -1.40 -16.87 1.23
CA SER A 39 -0.31 -17.77 1.61
C SER A 39 -0.43 -18.35 3.04
N SER A 40 -1.52 -18.05 3.76
CA SER A 40 -1.91 -18.68 5.03
C SER A 40 -0.87 -18.64 6.15
N VAL A 41 -0.02 -17.62 6.20
CA VAL A 41 0.87 -17.39 7.35
C VAL A 41 0.16 -16.47 8.35
N LEU A 42 0.01 -16.94 9.59
CA LEU A 42 -0.57 -16.18 10.68
C LEU A 42 0.53 -15.29 11.28
N HIS A 43 0.57 -14.02 10.88
CA HIS A 43 1.60 -13.09 11.34
C HIS A 43 1.25 -12.57 12.73
N THR A 44 1.63 -13.31 13.79
CA THR A 44 1.34 -12.94 15.18
C THR A 44 2.54 -12.34 15.90
N ALA A 45 2.27 -11.32 16.71
CA ALA A 45 3.19 -10.69 17.66
C ALA A 45 3.53 -11.57 18.90
N LYS A 46 3.42 -12.90 18.86
CA LYS A 46 3.72 -13.76 20.03
C LYS A 46 4.82 -14.79 19.76
N ILE A 47 5.95 -14.57 20.45
CA ILE A 47 7.11 -15.46 20.66
C ILE A 47 8.19 -15.39 19.55
N LEU A 48 9.22 -14.56 19.81
CA LEU A 48 10.60 -14.55 19.25
C LEU A 48 10.83 -14.34 17.73
N ARG A 49 9.80 -14.06 16.91
CA ARG A 49 9.93 -13.66 15.47
C ARG A 49 9.10 -12.41 15.09
N LEU A 50 8.95 -11.46 16.02
CA LEU A 50 7.76 -10.59 16.11
C LEU A 50 7.72 -9.29 15.31
N SER A 51 8.58 -9.08 14.32
CA SER A 51 8.59 -7.76 13.66
C SER A 51 8.77 -7.76 12.16
N GLN A 52 8.77 -8.92 11.49
CA GLN A 52 9.19 -8.96 10.08
C GLN A 52 8.05 -8.96 9.06
N ASP A 53 6.83 -9.40 9.42
CA ASP A 53 5.72 -9.55 8.46
C ASP A 53 4.38 -8.97 8.96
N LEU A 54 4.40 -7.82 9.61
CA LEU A 54 3.15 -7.14 9.93
C LEU A 54 2.47 -6.68 8.63
N PRO A 55 1.14 -6.86 8.48
CA PRO A 55 0.44 -6.46 7.27
C PRO A 55 0.55 -4.95 7.06
N ILE A 56 0.87 -4.56 5.83
CA ILE A 56 0.91 -3.18 5.39
C ILE A 56 -0.20 -2.93 4.39
N VAL A 57 -0.92 -1.83 4.59
CA VAL A 57 -1.92 -1.32 3.65
C VAL A 57 -1.47 0.06 3.20
N VAL A 58 -1.41 0.28 1.90
CA VAL A 58 -1.21 1.61 1.32
C VAL A 58 -2.56 2.07 0.76
N GLU A 59 -3.09 3.14 1.33
CA GLU A 59 -4.34 3.75 0.90
C GLU A 59 -4.04 4.99 0.06
N ILE A 60 -4.63 5.05 -1.14
CA ILE A 60 -4.47 6.15 -2.10
C ILE A 60 -5.87 6.56 -2.53
N VAL A 61 -6.18 7.86 -2.36
CA VAL A 61 -7.47 8.43 -2.74
C VAL A 61 -7.22 9.53 -3.77
N ASP A 62 -7.74 9.38 -4.98
CA ASP A 62 -7.69 10.38 -6.04
C ASP A 62 -8.81 10.12 -7.07
N ALA A 63 -8.86 10.94 -8.11
CA ALA A 63 -9.78 10.79 -9.23
C ALA A 63 -9.68 9.39 -9.87
N PRO A 64 -10.81 8.79 -10.30
CA PRO A 64 -10.86 7.47 -10.91
C PRO A 64 -9.82 7.23 -12.02
N GLU A 65 -9.64 8.22 -12.89
CA GLU A 65 -8.77 8.13 -14.06
C GLU A 65 -7.29 8.07 -13.67
N LYS A 66 -6.92 8.78 -12.59
CA LYS A 66 -5.57 8.74 -12.01
C LYS A 66 -5.27 7.40 -11.35
N ILE A 67 -6.24 6.85 -10.60
CA ILE A 67 -6.12 5.51 -10.01
C ILE A 67 -5.96 4.46 -11.10
N ASP A 68 -6.75 4.53 -12.17
CA ASP A 68 -6.68 3.59 -13.29
C ASP A 68 -5.33 3.67 -14.02
N ALA A 69 -4.73 4.86 -14.13
CA ALA A 69 -3.39 5.03 -14.69
C ALA A 69 -2.26 4.54 -13.75
N LEU A 70 -2.48 4.54 -12.43
CA LEU A 70 -1.49 4.13 -11.44
C LEU A 70 -1.41 2.60 -11.29
N ILE A 71 -2.56 1.89 -11.34
CA ILE A 71 -2.63 0.45 -11.09
C ILE A 71 -1.62 -0.38 -11.91
N PRO A 72 -1.46 -0.19 -13.24
CA PRO A 72 -0.47 -0.94 -14.03
C PRO A 72 0.96 -0.73 -13.56
N GLN A 73 1.29 0.47 -13.05
CA GLN A 73 2.63 0.80 -12.56
C GLN A 73 2.91 0.07 -11.24
N ILE A 74 1.92 -0.01 -10.35
CA ILE A 74 2.03 -0.78 -9.10
C ILE A 74 2.18 -2.27 -9.39
N LYS A 75 1.43 -2.80 -10.35
CA LYS A 75 1.55 -4.21 -10.80
C LYS A 75 2.91 -4.53 -11.42
N ALA A 76 3.65 -3.53 -11.89
CA ALA A 76 5.01 -3.73 -12.38
C ALA A 76 6.04 -3.82 -11.24
N LEU A 77 5.73 -3.31 -10.04
CA LEU A 77 6.62 -3.36 -8.87
C LEU A 77 6.59 -4.73 -8.18
N THR A 78 5.45 -5.43 -8.24
CA THR A 78 5.31 -6.78 -7.66
C THR A 78 4.24 -7.60 -8.39
N SER A 79 4.48 -8.90 -8.51
CA SER A 79 3.49 -9.88 -8.99
C SER A 79 2.58 -10.41 -7.87
N SER A 80 2.87 -10.08 -6.61
CA SER A 80 2.19 -10.59 -5.41
C SER A 80 1.74 -9.43 -4.53
N CYS A 81 0.54 -8.91 -4.78
CA CYS A 81 -0.18 -8.02 -3.87
C CYS A 81 -1.70 -8.13 -4.07
N LEU A 82 -2.46 -7.79 -3.03
CA LEU A 82 -3.89 -7.54 -3.13
C LEU A 82 -4.10 -6.07 -3.45
N ILE A 83 -4.84 -5.77 -4.51
CA ILE A 83 -5.25 -4.41 -4.86
C ILE A 83 -6.78 -4.38 -4.84
N THR A 84 -7.35 -3.50 -4.04
CA THR A 84 -8.79 -3.24 -3.95
C THR A 84 -9.09 -1.83 -4.42
N ARG A 85 -10.27 -1.61 -5.01
CA ARG A 85 -10.75 -0.29 -5.43
C ARG A 85 -12.16 -0.09 -4.88
N GLU A 86 -12.34 0.98 -4.13
CA GLU A 86 -13.62 1.38 -3.56
C GLU A 86 -13.94 2.82 -3.98
N LYS A 87 -15.23 3.14 -4.13
CA LYS A 87 -15.67 4.52 -4.36
C LYS A 87 -15.78 5.23 -3.02
N VAL A 88 -15.20 6.42 -2.92
CA VAL A 88 -15.29 7.30 -1.75
C VAL A 88 -15.73 8.69 -2.16
N GLU A 89 -16.39 9.40 -1.24
CA GLU A 89 -16.73 10.81 -1.39
C GLU A 89 -15.77 11.64 -0.52
N VAL A 90 -15.08 12.60 -1.14
CA VAL A 90 -14.15 13.49 -0.43
C VAL A 90 -14.92 14.72 0.04
N ILE A 91 -15.25 14.76 1.33
CA ILE A 91 -16.03 15.87 1.94
C ILE A 91 -15.21 17.17 2.05
N ARG A 92 -13.91 17.05 2.37
CA ARG A 92 -12.97 18.17 2.45
C ARG A 92 -11.58 17.68 2.03
N TYR A 93 -10.88 18.49 1.25
CA TYR A 93 -9.53 18.22 0.78
C TYR A 93 -8.71 19.51 0.78
N GLY A 94 -7.50 19.49 1.36
CA GLY A 94 -6.64 20.68 1.51
C GLY A 94 -6.89 21.48 2.80
N ASP A 95 -6.16 22.58 2.95
CA ASP A 95 -6.13 23.37 4.17
C ASP A 95 -7.52 23.89 4.52
N GLY A 96 -8.01 23.46 5.68
CA GLY A 96 -9.07 24.15 6.36
C GLY A 96 -8.51 25.40 7.01
N ASP A 97 -9.13 26.54 6.77
CA ASP A 97 -9.41 27.40 7.93
C ASP A 97 -10.28 26.62 8.94
#